data_AF-A0A4V1XJB2-F1
#
_entry.id   AF-A0A4V1XJB2-F1
#
_cell.length_a   1.000
_cell.length_b   1.000
_cell.length_c   1.000
_cell.angle_alpha   90.00
_cell.angle_beta   90.00
_cell.angle_gamma   90.00
#
_symmetry.space_group_name_H-M   'P 1'
#
loop_
_entity.id
_entity.type
_entity.pdbx_description
1 polymer ?
#
loop_
_entity_poly.entity_id
_entity_poly.type
_entity_poly.pdbx_seq_one_letter_code
_entity_poly.pdbx_strand_id
1 'polypeptide(L)'
;MATVPSTSAVIYSGPKDWDKFKDEFKTRAKGYDLWDHIDPDQNVPWPVKPTAPVIASYPKRRVRQTTRATSASSEGTLQVEEIDHTGHPTNTLEMTTEGRQAYNQDFATYTYLDREYKTFRKNSNELMKWVLDSVSPSIKQTCLSPDDDLRGWYAKLQQSGKVYDSRLLMNTKREYEERLKQAPKAAKRFDEWIAKWQEIMAQGQRHGVPETTMPVIWTNQLCTAVAPIMPSWSNSFMLLKRDDIEKGTINYLEVGASLLDHWTMTNPQQSARNVKAAFPNFHGAPADPSDQDDPDQEETKDINDQPRGRTSGRGPKRGSREGSQAGRNSSSNKRKRQESDVQGIRCKACLNPAHTLHQCYYAFANKAPAEFKPNRGVSALVQDRIASD
;
A
#
# COMPACT_ATOMS: atom_id res chain seq x y z
N MET A 1 -3.78 -23.01 -8.57
CA MET A 1 -3.61 -21.73 -7.83
C MET A 1 -4.43 -20.67 -8.52
N ALA A 2 -5.14 -19.80 -7.80
CA ALA A 2 -5.87 -18.69 -8.39
C ALA A 2 -4.96 -17.46 -8.48
N THR A 3 -4.76 -16.90 -9.67
CA THR A 3 -4.07 -15.62 -9.87
C THR A 3 -4.96 -14.48 -9.37
N VAL A 4 -4.47 -13.72 -8.39
CA VAL A 4 -5.17 -12.52 -7.90
C VAL A 4 -5.21 -11.47 -9.02
N PRO A 5 -6.37 -10.91 -9.37
CA PRO A 5 -6.48 -10.01 -10.51
C PRO A 5 -5.97 -8.60 -10.19
N SER A 6 -5.12 -8.08 -11.08
CA SER A 6 -4.84 -6.66 -11.31
C SER A 6 -4.66 -5.77 -10.08
N THR A 7 -3.45 -5.77 -9.51
CA THR A 7 -2.92 -4.55 -8.86
C THR A 7 -3.02 -3.39 -9.84
N SER A 8 -3.56 -2.24 -9.41
CA SER A 8 -3.69 -1.04 -10.25
C SER A 8 -2.39 -0.71 -10.97
N ALA A 9 -2.39 -0.76 -12.30
CA ALA A 9 -1.18 -0.55 -13.10
C ALA A 9 -0.59 0.85 -12.84
N VAL A 10 0.63 0.88 -12.30
CA VAL A 10 1.35 2.12 -11.98
C VAL A 10 1.99 2.66 -13.25
N ILE A 11 1.24 3.49 -13.98
CA ILE A 11 1.71 4.07 -15.24
C ILE A 11 2.53 5.33 -14.98
N TYR A 12 3.82 5.31 -15.30
CA TYR A 12 4.67 6.50 -15.37
C TYR A 12 4.32 7.29 -16.64
N SER A 13 3.34 8.19 -16.51
CA SER A 13 2.88 9.03 -17.63
C SER A 13 3.72 10.30 -17.76
N GLY A 14 4.09 10.87 -16.62
CA GLY A 14 5.06 11.94 -16.50
C GLY A 14 5.68 11.97 -15.10
N PRO A 15 6.56 12.95 -14.81
CA PRO A 15 7.25 13.03 -13.53
C PRO A 15 6.35 13.15 -12.28
N LYS A 16 5.06 13.50 -12.44
CA LYS A 16 4.04 13.43 -11.37
C LYS A 16 3.90 12.04 -10.75
N ASP A 17 4.13 11.02 -11.57
CA ASP A 17 3.94 9.62 -11.22
C ASP A 17 5.24 8.98 -10.69
N TRP A 18 6.35 9.74 -10.66
CA TRP A 18 7.69 9.24 -10.40
C TRP A 18 7.79 8.50 -9.08
N ASP A 19 7.32 9.08 -7.97
CA ASP A 19 7.33 8.45 -6.65
C ASP A 19 6.67 7.06 -6.64
N LYS A 20 5.45 6.97 -7.20
CA LYS A 20 4.69 5.72 -7.23
C LYS A 20 5.38 4.68 -8.11
N PHE A 21 5.88 5.09 -9.27
CA PHE A 21 6.62 4.22 -10.18
C PHE A 21 7.95 3.75 -9.58
N LYS A 22 8.70 4.63 -8.93
CA LYS A 22 9.98 4.37 -8.24
C LYS A 22 9.81 3.36 -7.12
N ASP A 23 8.77 3.51 -6.28
CA ASP A 23 8.51 2.61 -5.16
C ASP A 23 8.06 1.22 -5.67
N GLU A 24 7.21 1.17 -6.69
CA GLU A 24 6.78 -0.07 -7.35
C GLU A 24 7.94 -0.77 -8.10
N PHE A 25 8.78 -0.01 -8.82
CA PHE A 25 9.98 -0.50 -9.48
C PHE A 25 10.94 -1.13 -8.47
N LYS A 26 11.26 -0.41 -7.38
CA LYS A 26 12.13 -0.92 -6.30
C LYS A 26 11.55 -2.20 -5.68
N THR A 27 10.25 -2.24 -5.46
CA THR A 27 9.56 -3.42 -4.90
C THR A 27 9.66 -4.62 -5.83
N ARG A 28 9.44 -4.45 -7.15
CA ARG A 28 9.57 -5.51 -8.15
C ARG A 28 11.02 -5.95 -8.34
N ALA A 29 11.96 -5.02 -8.44
CA ALA A 29 13.39 -5.32 -8.56
C ALA A 29 13.93 -6.11 -7.36
N LYS A 30 13.47 -5.83 -6.14
CA LYS A 30 13.78 -6.65 -4.95
C LYS A 30 13.08 -8.00 -4.98
N GLY A 31 11.81 -8.07 -5.39
CA GLY A 31 11.08 -9.33 -5.56
C GLY A 31 11.64 -10.26 -6.66
N TYR A 32 12.49 -9.72 -7.54
CA TYR A 32 13.19 -10.44 -8.60
C TYR A 32 14.69 -10.68 -8.33
N ASP A 33 15.20 -10.24 -7.17
CA ASP A 33 16.62 -10.28 -6.79
C ASP A 33 17.57 -9.58 -7.79
N LEU A 34 17.13 -8.42 -8.30
CA LEU A 34 17.85 -7.59 -9.27
C LEU A 34 18.30 -6.23 -8.71
N TRP A 35 17.78 -5.81 -7.56
CA TRP A 35 17.92 -4.42 -7.10
C TRP A 35 19.37 -3.98 -6.94
N ASP A 36 20.25 -4.83 -6.38
CA ASP A 36 21.64 -4.46 -6.10
C ASP A 36 22.49 -4.26 -7.38
N HIS A 37 22.05 -4.81 -8.52
CA HIS A 37 22.63 -4.56 -9.85
C HIS A 37 22.04 -3.31 -10.54
N ILE A 38 20.89 -2.81 -10.08
CA ILE A 38 20.15 -1.69 -10.68
C ILE A 38 20.30 -0.40 -9.86
N ASP A 39 20.60 -0.50 -8.56
CA ASP A 39 20.76 0.64 -7.67
C ASP A 39 21.89 1.56 -8.18
N PRO A 40 21.62 2.85 -8.49
CA PRO A 40 22.66 3.79 -8.90
C PRO A 40 23.72 4.00 -7.81
N ASP A 41 23.33 3.83 -6.55
CA ASP A 41 24.20 4.04 -5.39
C ASP A 41 25.09 2.82 -5.08
N GLN A 42 24.81 1.66 -5.69
CA GLN A 42 25.70 0.49 -5.70
C GLN A 42 26.42 0.36 -7.04
N ASN A 43 27.48 -0.48 -7.10
CA ASN A 43 28.21 -0.76 -8.33
C ASN A 43 28.48 -2.26 -8.52
N VAL A 44 27.48 -3.09 -8.23
CA VAL A 44 27.54 -4.54 -8.49
C VAL A 44 27.46 -4.78 -10.00
N PRO A 45 28.44 -5.46 -10.63
CA PRO A 45 28.40 -5.74 -12.07
C PRO A 45 27.29 -6.75 -12.39
N TRP A 46 26.76 -6.69 -13.62
CA TRP A 46 25.79 -7.66 -14.12
C TRP A 46 26.39 -9.08 -14.21
N PRO A 47 25.66 -10.15 -13.82
CA PRO A 47 26.13 -11.52 -13.96
C PRO A 47 26.45 -11.87 -15.41
N VAL A 48 27.68 -12.33 -15.66
CA VAL A 48 28.15 -12.74 -16.99
C VAL A 48 27.73 -14.18 -17.27
N LYS A 49 27.40 -14.50 -18.52
CA LYS A 49 27.12 -15.88 -18.94
C LYS A 49 28.32 -16.78 -18.62
N PRO A 50 28.17 -17.87 -17.84
CA PRO A 50 29.27 -18.78 -17.54
C PRO A 50 29.72 -19.56 -18.78
N THR A 51 30.99 -19.94 -18.78
CA THR A 51 31.62 -20.74 -19.85
C THR A 51 31.65 -22.21 -19.43
N ALA A 52 31.35 -23.12 -20.36
CA ALA A 52 31.41 -24.56 -20.10
C ALA A 52 32.88 -25.03 -20.01
N PRO A 53 33.20 -25.99 -19.12
CA PRO A 53 34.55 -26.55 -19.02
C PRO A 53 34.96 -27.22 -20.34
N VAL A 54 36.18 -26.94 -20.79
CA VAL A 54 36.70 -27.45 -22.07
C VAL A 54 37.35 -28.81 -21.85
N ILE A 55 36.79 -29.87 -22.44
CA ILE A 55 37.27 -31.27 -22.32
C ILE A 55 38.79 -31.37 -22.52
N ALA A 56 39.35 -30.66 -23.51
CA ALA A 56 40.77 -30.67 -23.83
C ALA A 56 41.72 -30.04 -22.77
N SER A 57 41.20 -29.34 -21.76
CA SER A 57 42.01 -28.72 -20.69
C SER A 57 42.35 -29.64 -19.51
N TYR A 58 41.86 -30.88 -19.53
CA TYR A 58 42.07 -31.88 -18.47
C TYR A 58 43.12 -32.93 -18.89
N PRO A 59 43.88 -33.51 -17.94
CA PRO A 59 44.94 -34.46 -18.26
C PRO A 59 44.42 -35.72 -18.95
N LYS A 60 45.03 -36.05 -20.09
CA LYS A 60 44.78 -37.29 -20.83
C LYS A 60 45.50 -38.46 -20.16
N ARG A 61 44.85 -39.62 -20.10
CA ARG A 61 45.45 -40.87 -19.63
C ARG A 61 46.22 -41.56 -20.75
N ARG A 62 47.48 -41.92 -20.47
CA ARG A 62 48.34 -42.68 -21.38
C ARG A 62 47.91 -44.14 -21.44
N VAL A 63 47.52 -44.62 -22.62
CA VAL A 63 47.17 -46.04 -22.83
C VAL A 63 48.45 -46.84 -23.06
N ARG A 64 48.93 -47.54 -22.02
CA ARG A 64 49.99 -48.55 -22.18
C ARG A 64 49.45 -49.71 -23.00
N GLN A 65 50.03 -49.99 -24.17
CA GLN A 65 49.79 -51.24 -24.88
C GLN A 65 50.43 -52.39 -24.09
N THR A 66 49.62 -53.35 -23.63
CA THR A 66 50.10 -54.46 -22.82
C THR A 66 50.82 -55.51 -23.69
N THR A 67 52.07 -55.25 -24.06
CA THR A 67 52.96 -56.31 -24.55
C THR A 67 53.10 -57.38 -23.46
N ARG A 68 52.58 -58.57 -23.74
CA ARG A 68 52.31 -59.64 -22.75
C ARG A 68 53.59 -60.32 -22.25
N ALA A 69 54.28 -59.66 -21.32
CA ALA A 69 55.36 -60.24 -20.53
C ALA A 69 54.86 -60.57 -19.12
N THR A 70 54.90 -61.84 -18.73
CA THR A 70 54.30 -62.33 -17.47
C THR A 70 55.29 -62.23 -16.32
N SER A 71 55.05 -61.35 -15.36
CA SER A 71 55.62 -61.44 -14.00
C SER A 71 54.65 -60.82 -13.01
N ALA A 72 54.42 -61.50 -11.89
CA ALA A 72 53.47 -61.08 -10.86
C ALA A 72 54.22 -60.60 -9.62
N SER A 73 53.85 -59.42 -9.13
CA SER A 73 54.14 -58.96 -7.77
C SER A 73 52.91 -58.26 -7.23
N SER A 74 52.32 -58.82 -6.18
CA SER A 74 51.13 -58.29 -5.52
C SER A 74 51.54 -57.38 -4.35
N GLU A 75 51.52 -56.07 -4.56
CA GLU A 75 51.69 -55.10 -3.48
C GLU A 75 50.84 -53.85 -3.73
N GLY A 76 50.33 -53.25 -2.64
CA GLY A 76 49.26 -52.24 -2.65
C GLY A 76 49.67 -50.84 -3.12
N THR A 77 50.41 -50.75 -4.22
CA THR A 77 50.90 -49.48 -4.78
C THR A 77 49.74 -48.70 -5.40
N LEU A 78 49.61 -47.42 -5.01
CA LEU A 78 48.71 -46.47 -5.67
C LEU A 78 49.02 -46.42 -7.18
N GLN A 79 48.05 -46.82 -8.01
CA GLN A 79 48.20 -46.71 -9.47
C GLN A 79 48.06 -45.24 -9.89
N VAL A 80 49.18 -44.52 -9.85
CA VAL A 80 49.32 -43.21 -10.48
C VAL A 80 49.11 -43.40 -11.99
N GLU A 81 47.97 -42.94 -12.51
CA GLU A 81 47.69 -43.01 -13.93
C GLU A 81 48.67 -42.10 -14.70
N GLU A 82 49.44 -42.71 -15.59
CA GLU A 82 50.45 -42.00 -16.37
C GLU A 82 49.78 -41.00 -17.33
N ILE A 83 50.21 -39.74 -17.28
CA ILE A 83 49.64 -38.66 -18.08
C ILE A 83 50.25 -38.68 -19.49
N ASP A 84 49.41 -38.60 -20.51
CA ASP A 84 49.84 -38.34 -21.88
C ASP A 84 50.02 -36.84 -22.11
N HIS A 85 51.27 -36.37 -21.95
CA HIS A 85 51.66 -34.99 -22.22
C HIS A 85 51.70 -34.62 -23.72
N THR A 86 51.51 -35.59 -24.64
CA THR A 86 51.61 -35.36 -26.10
C THR A 86 50.26 -35.13 -26.78
N GLY A 87 49.15 -35.31 -26.06
CA GLY A 87 47.80 -35.15 -26.58
C GLY A 87 46.83 -34.58 -25.56
N HIS A 88 45.61 -34.29 -26.02
CA HIS A 88 44.50 -33.85 -25.18
C HIS A 88 43.35 -34.87 -25.28
N PRO A 89 42.51 -35.04 -24.24
CA PRO A 89 41.41 -35.98 -24.30
C PRO A 89 40.29 -35.42 -25.20
N THR A 90 39.76 -36.25 -26.09
CA THR A 90 38.61 -35.85 -26.94
C THR A 90 37.26 -36.06 -26.27
N ASN A 91 37.24 -36.86 -25.20
CA ASN A 91 36.07 -37.27 -24.43
C ASN A 91 36.46 -37.55 -22.97
N THR A 92 35.48 -37.71 -22.08
CA THR A 92 35.72 -37.95 -20.65
C THR A 92 36.29 -39.34 -20.34
N LEU A 93 36.26 -40.29 -21.28
CA LEU A 93 36.84 -41.62 -21.08
C LEU A 93 38.37 -41.64 -21.27
N GLU A 94 38.90 -40.71 -22.08
CA GLU A 94 40.33 -40.47 -22.30
C GLU A 94 41.00 -39.67 -21.18
N MET A 95 40.24 -39.00 -20.29
CA MET A 95 40.79 -38.31 -19.12
C MET A 95 41.33 -39.30 -18.08
N THR A 96 42.32 -38.89 -17.28
CA THR A 96 42.65 -39.59 -16.02
C THR A 96 41.44 -39.57 -15.07
N THR A 97 41.45 -40.45 -14.07
CA THR A 97 40.48 -40.50 -12.97
C THR A 97 40.34 -39.14 -12.26
N GLU A 98 41.46 -38.51 -11.91
CA GLU A 98 41.50 -37.17 -11.32
C GLU A 98 40.98 -36.09 -12.28
N GLY A 99 41.46 -36.06 -13.54
CA GLY A 99 41.01 -35.07 -14.53
C GLY A 99 39.51 -35.17 -14.83
N ARG A 100 38.96 -36.38 -14.80
CA ARG A 100 37.53 -36.66 -14.94
C ARG A 100 36.73 -36.24 -13.71
N GLN A 101 37.29 -36.38 -12.51
CA GLN A 101 36.68 -35.87 -11.28
C GLN A 101 36.63 -34.33 -11.28
N ALA A 102 37.73 -33.67 -11.65
CA ALA A 102 37.79 -32.22 -11.82
C ALA A 102 36.77 -31.74 -12.86
N TYR A 103 36.78 -32.31 -14.08
CA TYR A 103 35.79 -31.99 -15.13
C TYR A 103 34.34 -32.14 -14.63
N ASN A 104 34.03 -33.18 -13.86
CA ASN A 104 32.69 -33.37 -13.31
C ASN A 104 32.32 -32.31 -12.26
N GLN A 105 33.27 -31.85 -11.44
CA GLN A 105 33.08 -30.76 -10.47
C GLN A 105 32.91 -29.40 -11.15
N ASP A 106 33.74 -29.10 -12.15
CA ASP A 106 33.65 -27.88 -12.96
C ASP A 106 32.37 -27.85 -13.81
N PHE A 107 31.95 -29.00 -14.35
CA PHE A 107 30.69 -29.11 -15.09
C PHE A 107 29.48 -28.97 -14.17
N ALA A 108 29.51 -29.54 -12.96
CA ALA A 108 28.47 -29.31 -11.95
C ALA A 108 28.37 -27.82 -11.61
N THR A 109 29.50 -27.17 -11.33
CA THR A 109 29.60 -25.73 -11.04
C THR A 109 29.06 -24.87 -12.19
N TYR A 110 29.47 -25.17 -13.43
CA TYR A 110 28.93 -24.54 -14.64
C TYR A 110 27.40 -24.72 -14.75
N THR A 111 26.85 -25.93 -14.54
CA THR A 111 25.40 -26.13 -14.62
C THR A 111 24.61 -25.46 -13.50
N TYR A 112 25.23 -25.19 -12.35
CA TYR A 112 24.64 -24.34 -11.33
C TYR A 112 24.62 -22.87 -11.77
N LEU A 113 25.79 -22.30 -12.13
CA LEU A 113 25.91 -20.91 -12.57
C LEU A 113 25.05 -20.59 -13.81
N ASP A 114 24.89 -21.54 -14.74
CA ASP A 114 24.06 -21.38 -15.93
C ASP A 114 22.56 -21.35 -15.58
N ARG A 115 22.12 -22.04 -14.51
CA ARG A 115 20.74 -21.95 -13.99
C ARG A 115 20.50 -20.62 -13.30
N GLU A 116 21.44 -20.14 -12.50
CA GLU A 116 21.37 -18.82 -11.86
C GLU A 116 21.33 -17.72 -12.94
N TYR A 117 22.27 -17.73 -13.89
CA TYR A 117 22.29 -16.78 -15.01
C TYR A 117 21.00 -16.82 -15.86
N LYS A 118 20.41 -18.00 -16.11
CA LYS A 118 19.12 -18.12 -16.82
C LYS A 118 17.95 -17.57 -16.00
N THR A 119 17.94 -17.79 -14.69
CA THR A 119 16.92 -17.26 -13.78
C THR A 119 17.01 -15.74 -13.71
N PHE A 120 18.22 -15.23 -13.50
CA PHE A 120 18.55 -13.81 -13.51
C PHE A 120 18.12 -13.11 -14.82
N ARG A 121 18.47 -13.69 -15.97
CA ARG A 121 18.09 -13.15 -17.29
C ARG A 121 16.57 -13.18 -17.52
N LYS A 122 15.89 -14.23 -17.06
CA LYS A 122 14.41 -14.30 -17.10
C LYS A 122 13.80 -13.18 -16.25
N ASN A 123 14.25 -13.04 -15.00
CA ASN A 123 13.78 -12.01 -14.08
C ASN A 123 14.00 -10.60 -14.65
N SER A 124 15.17 -10.35 -15.25
CA SER A 124 15.49 -9.09 -15.93
C SER A 124 14.54 -8.82 -17.09
N ASN A 125 14.27 -9.81 -17.94
CA ASN A 125 13.32 -9.68 -19.05
C ASN A 125 11.89 -9.37 -18.58
N GLU A 126 11.40 -10.02 -17.51
CA GLU A 126 10.08 -9.74 -16.94
C GLU A 126 10.01 -8.31 -16.34
N LEU A 127 11.08 -7.85 -15.69
CA LEU A 127 11.14 -6.47 -15.19
C LEU A 127 11.22 -5.44 -16.34
N MET A 128 12.05 -5.67 -17.36
CA MET A 128 12.12 -4.82 -18.56
C MET A 128 10.76 -4.75 -19.27
N LYS A 129 10.08 -5.89 -19.41
CA LYS A 129 8.72 -5.94 -19.96
C LYS A 129 7.74 -5.13 -19.12
N TRP A 130 7.76 -5.29 -17.79
CA TRP A 130 6.89 -4.49 -16.92
C TRP A 130 7.18 -2.98 -17.02
N VAL A 131 8.45 -2.56 -17.09
CA VAL A 131 8.83 -1.15 -17.31
C VAL A 131 8.28 -0.66 -18.66
N LEU A 132 8.45 -1.44 -19.73
CA LEU A 132 7.91 -1.10 -21.04
C LEU A 132 6.38 -1.02 -21.03
N ASP A 133 5.68 -1.93 -20.36
CA ASP A 133 4.20 -1.90 -20.27
C ASP A 133 3.69 -0.74 -19.37
N SER A 134 4.53 -0.24 -18.45
CA SER A 134 4.15 0.75 -17.41
C SER A 134 4.66 2.17 -17.65
N VAL A 135 5.29 2.48 -18.79
CA VAL A 135 5.85 3.80 -19.11
C VAL A 135 5.15 4.41 -20.35
N SER A 136 4.88 5.71 -20.36
CA SER A 136 4.20 6.35 -21.50
C SER A 136 5.08 6.37 -22.77
N PRO A 137 4.49 6.34 -24.00
CA PRO A 137 5.25 6.25 -25.24
C PRO A 137 6.34 7.31 -25.41
N SER A 138 6.08 8.55 -25.00
CA SER A 138 7.04 9.66 -25.05
C SER A 138 8.26 9.43 -24.15
N ILE A 139 8.08 8.75 -23.01
CA ILE A 139 9.16 8.42 -22.08
C ILE A 139 9.91 7.17 -22.55
N LYS A 140 9.22 6.18 -23.17
CA LYS A 140 9.90 5.05 -23.84
C LYS A 140 10.90 5.57 -24.88
N GLN A 141 10.45 6.47 -25.75
CA GLN A 141 11.26 7.05 -26.84
C GLN A 141 12.45 7.90 -26.38
N THR A 142 12.48 8.37 -25.13
CA THR A 142 13.48 9.33 -24.64
C THR A 142 14.37 8.79 -23.51
N CYS A 143 13.91 7.79 -22.76
CA CYS A 143 14.61 7.27 -21.57
C CYS A 143 14.97 5.78 -21.65
N LEU A 144 14.35 4.99 -22.55
CA LEU A 144 14.51 3.53 -22.61
C LEU A 144 15.16 3.10 -23.94
N SER A 145 16.49 3.25 -24.07
CA SER A 145 17.19 2.77 -25.27
C SER A 145 17.22 1.24 -25.32
N PRO A 146 17.07 0.60 -26.49
CA PRO A 146 17.26 -0.85 -26.63
C PRO A 146 18.65 -1.35 -26.22
N ASP A 147 19.67 -0.48 -26.27
CA ASP A 147 21.07 -0.79 -25.96
C ASP A 147 21.44 -0.56 -24.48
N ASP A 148 20.57 0.07 -23.69
CA ASP A 148 20.78 0.26 -22.24
C ASP A 148 20.32 -0.97 -21.45
N ASP A 149 20.94 -1.20 -20.28
CA ASP A 149 20.44 -2.11 -19.27
C ASP A 149 19.38 -1.45 -18.35
N LEU A 150 18.82 -2.24 -17.41
CA LEU A 150 17.86 -1.75 -16.41
C LEU A 150 18.42 -0.68 -15.47
N ARG A 151 19.74 -0.61 -15.26
CA ARG A 151 20.41 0.40 -14.43
C ARG A 151 20.46 1.74 -15.17
N GLY A 152 20.79 1.72 -16.46
CA GLY A 152 20.72 2.86 -17.37
C GLY A 152 19.28 3.37 -17.55
N TRP A 153 18.30 2.49 -17.76
CA TRP A 153 16.88 2.84 -17.79
C TRP A 153 16.45 3.51 -16.47
N TYR A 154 16.72 2.89 -15.32
CA TYR A 154 16.33 3.44 -14.02
C TYR A 154 16.99 4.79 -13.74
N ALA A 155 18.27 4.97 -14.06
CA ALA A 155 18.99 6.23 -13.89
C ALA A 155 18.40 7.36 -14.75
N LYS A 156 18.06 7.09 -16.02
CA LYS A 156 17.43 8.07 -16.93
C LYS A 156 16.04 8.47 -16.45
N LEU A 157 15.22 7.49 -16.04
CA LEU A 157 13.89 7.74 -15.45
C LEU A 157 13.99 8.54 -14.13
N GLN A 158 14.99 8.24 -13.27
CA GLN A 158 15.23 9.00 -12.05
C GLN A 158 15.64 10.44 -12.35
N GLN A 159 16.44 10.68 -13.40
CA GLN A 159 16.82 12.02 -13.82
C GLN A 159 15.61 12.82 -14.34
N SER A 160 14.67 12.19 -15.07
CA SER A 160 13.41 12.85 -15.46
C SER A 160 12.49 13.13 -14.27
N GLY A 161 12.51 12.29 -13.24
CA GLY A 161 11.84 12.54 -11.95
C GLY A 161 12.38 13.76 -11.21
N LYS A 162 13.70 13.86 -11.03
CA LYS A 162 14.38 14.94 -10.28
C LYS A 162 14.04 16.37 -10.76
N VAL A 163 13.78 16.55 -12.06
CA VAL A 163 13.36 17.85 -12.62
C VAL A 163 11.99 18.29 -12.10
N TYR A 164 11.14 17.34 -11.69
CA TYR A 164 9.83 17.60 -11.12
C TYR A 164 9.83 17.67 -9.60
N ASP A 165 10.73 16.98 -8.88
CA ASP A 165 10.84 17.10 -7.41
C ASP A 165 10.91 18.59 -6.97
N SER A 166 11.69 19.40 -7.70
CA SER A 166 11.78 20.86 -7.51
C SER A 166 10.46 21.60 -7.80
N ARG A 167 9.74 21.22 -8.86
CA ARG A 167 8.42 21.81 -9.20
C ARG A 167 7.33 21.36 -8.23
N LEU A 168 7.42 20.14 -7.71
CA LEU A 168 6.51 19.56 -6.75
C LEU A 168 6.64 20.26 -5.41
N LEU A 169 7.86 20.44 -4.90
CA LEU A 169 8.17 21.24 -3.71
C LEU A 169 7.54 22.64 -3.80
N MET A 170 7.71 23.34 -4.94
CA MET A 170 7.15 24.68 -5.16
C MET A 170 5.62 24.71 -5.34
N ASN A 171 5.00 23.63 -5.82
CA ASN A 171 3.54 23.53 -5.91
C ASN A 171 2.92 23.15 -4.55
N THR A 172 3.45 22.15 -3.86
CA THR A 172 2.99 21.73 -2.52
C THR A 172 3.17 22.84 -1.49
N LYS A 173 4.25 23.64 -1.56
CA LYS A 173 4.37 24.88 -0.78
C LYS A 173 3.22 25.86 -1.07
N ARG A 174 2.90 26.09 -2.34
CA ARG A 174 1.80 27.01 -2.73
C ARG A 174 0.44 26.47 -2.26
N GLU A 175 0.19 25.19 -2.44
CA GLU A 175 -1.03 24.50 -2.00
C GLU A 175 -1.18 24.57 -0.46
N TYR A 176 -0.08 24.40 0.29
CA TYR A 176 -0.03 24.60 1.74
C TYR A 176 -0.36 26.05 2.14
N GLU A 177 0.33 27.03 1.57
CA GLU A 177 0.05 28.45 1.84
C GLU A 177 -1.39 28.85 1.49
N GLU A 178 -1.91 28.39 0.35
CA GLU A 178 -3.29 28.61 -0.07
C GLU A 178 -4.28 27.92 0.87
N ARG A 179 -3.97 26.72 1.39
CA ARG A 179 -4.82 26.02 2.36
C ARG A 179 -4.90 26.77 3.68
N LEU A 180 -3.79 27.31 4.17
CA LEU A 180 -3.79 28.19 5.35
C LEU A 180 -4.61 29.48 5.11
N LYS A 181 -4.44 30.15 3.95
CA LYS A 181 -5.22 31.35 3.56
C LYS A 181 -6.73 31.05 3.46
N GLN A 182 -7.14 29.79 3.30
CA GLN A 182 -8.54 29.36 3.30
C GLN A 182 -9.11 29.07 4.71
N ALA A 183 -8.28 28.86 5.73
CA ALA A 183 -8.73 28.38 7.04
C ALA A 183 -9.84 29.24 7.68
N PRO A 184 -9.75 30.59 7.73
CA PRO A 184 -10.79 31.45 8.28
C PRO A 184 -12.15 31.35 7.57
N LYS A 185 -12.16 30.90 6.30
CA LYS A 185 -13.36 30.75 5.48
C LYS A 185 -13.94 29.33 5.54
N ALA A 186 -13.21 28.38 6.13
CA ALA A 186 -13.53 26.96 6.09
C ALA A 186 -14.39 26.45 7.26
N ALA A 187 -14.76 27.32 8.21
CA ALA A 187 -15.54 26.98 9.42
C ALA A 187 -16.73 26.01 9.17
N LYS A 188 -17.50 26.20 8.09
CA LYS A 188 -18.67 25.33 7.78
C LYS A 188 -18.32 23.92 7.31
N ARG A 189 -17.06 23.63 6.99
CA ARG A 189 -16.52 22.35 6.48
C ARG A 189 -15.11 22.12 7.03
N PHE A 190 -14.93 22.36 8.33
CA PHE A 190 -13.61 22.41 8.96
C PHE A 190 -12.93 21.02 9.00
N ASP A 191 -13.69 19.95 9.13
CA ASP A 191 -13.21 18.57 9.09
C ASP A 191 -12.55 18.26 7.73
N GLU A 192 -13.18 18.70 6.62
CA GLU A 192 -12.59 18.66 5.27
C GLU A 192 -11.42 19.64 5.10
N TRP A 193 -11.35 20.68 5.93
CA TRP A 193 -10.21 21.59 5.97
C TRP A 193 -8.98 20.88 6.54
N ILE A 194 -9.11 20.29 7.73
CA ILE A 194 -8.06 19.51 8.40
C ILE A 194 -7.62 18.33 7.55
N ALA A 195 -8.54 17.51 7.02
CA ALA A 195 -8.19 16.31 6.27
C ALA A 195 -7.27 16.61 5.06
N LYS A 196 -7.56 17.68 4.30
CA LYS A 196 -6.70 18.10 3.18
C LYS A 196 -5.43 18.83 3.64
N TRP A 197 -5.45 19.50 4.80
CA TRP A 197 -4.22 20.05 5.38
C TRP A 197 -3.27 18.92 5.81
N GLN A 198 -3.78 17.83 6.41
CA GLN A 198 -3.01 16.63 6.74
C GLN A 198 -2.48 15.91 5.48
N GLU A 199 -3.27 15.84 4.40
CA GLU A 199 -2.82 15.33 3.09
C GLU A 199 -1.64 16.14 2.53
N ILE A 200 -1.75 17.48 2.53
CA ILE A 200 -0.68 18.39 2.08
C ILE A 200 0.54 18.32 3.00
N MET A 201 0.37 18.18 4.32
CA MET A 201 1.48 17.97 5.27
C MET A 201 2.21 16.65 5.00
N ALA A 202 1.49 15.55 4.78
CA ALA A 202 2.08 14.25 4.46
C ALA A 202 2.91 14.31 3.16
N GLN A 203 2.36 14.95 2.12
CA GLN A 203 3.06 15.18 0.86
C GLN A 203 4.28 16.09 1.04
N GLY A 204 4.12 17.22 1.73
CA GLY A 204 5.20 18.17 1.98
C GLY A 204 6.37 17.55 2.73
N GLN A 205 6.11 16.78 3.79
CA GLN A 205 7.14 16.07 4.55
C GLN A 205 7.81 14.96 3.71
N ARG A 206 7.05 14.21 2.88
CA ARG A 206 7.62 13.22 1.94
C ARG A 206 8.62 13.85 0.96
N HIS A 207 8.39 15.09 0.53
CA HIS A 207 9.23 15.79 -0.45
C HIS A 207 10.17 16.86 0.17
N GLY A 208 10.27 16.92 1.50
CA GLY A 208 11.17 17.84 2.20
C GLY A 208 10.83 19.33 2.07
N VAL A 209 9.54 19.68 1.90
CA VAL A 209 9.08 21.08 1.90
C VAL A 209 9.37 21.68 3.30
N PRO A 210 10.22 22.73 3.43
CA PRO A 210 10.63 23.25 4.74
C PRO A 210 9.44 23.71 5.60
N GLU A 211 8.45 24.35 4.97
CA GLU A 211 7.21 24.84 5.59
C GLU A 211 6.25 23.75 6.06
N THR A 212 6.55 22.47 5.84
CA THR A 212 5.83 21.33 6.43
C THR A 212 6.73 20.43 7.28
N THR A 213 8.04 20.52 7.10
CA THR A 213 9.04 19.68 7.79
C THR A 213 9.47 20.29 9.13
N MET A 214 9.63 21.61 9.23
CA MET A 214 10.13 22.28 10.43
C MET A 214 9.00 22.66 11.41
N PRO A 215 8.89 22.05 12.61
CA PRO A 215 7.73 22.27 13.48
C PRO A 215 7.55 23.69 13.98
N VAL A 216 8.64 24.41 14.27
CA VAL A 216 8.62 25.84 14.63
C VAL A 216 7.97 26.72 13.54
N ILE A 217 8.11 26.33 12.27
CA ILE A 217 7.51 27.04 11.14
C ILE A 217 6.03 26.66 11.00
N TRP A 218 5.73 25.37 10.82
CA TRP A 218 4.39 24.94 10.42
C TRP A 218 3.35 25.06 11.53
N THR A 219 3.74 24.92 12.81
CA THR A 219 2.80 25.12 13.94
C THR A 219 2.42 26.59 14.10
N ASN A 220 3.40 27.50 14.02
CA ASN A 220 3.16 28.95 14.05
C ASN A 220 2.27 29.40 12.89
N GLN A 221 2.55 28.93 11.67
CA GLN A 221 1.74 29.21 10.48
C GLN A 221 0.31 28.63 10.58
N LEU A 222 0.15 27.42 11.13
CA LEU A 222 -1.16 26.81 11.41
C LEU A 222 -1.94 27.63 12.44
N CYS A 223 -1.36 27.90 13.61
CA CYS A 223 -2.01 28.65 14.70
C CYS A 223 -2.40 30.07 14.24
N THR A 224 -1.54 30.74 13.48
CA THR A 224 -1.86 32.05 12.86
C THR A 224 -3.05 31.97 11.91
N ALA A 225 -3.17 30.88 11.13
CA ALA A 225 -4.27 30.70 10.18
C ALA A 225 -5.61 30.34 10.84
N VAL A 226 -5.61 29.61 11.96
CA VAL A 226 -6.85 29.20 12.66
C VAL A 226 -7.26 30.13 13.81
N ALA A 227 -6.37 30.99 14.31
CA ALA A 227 -6.67 31.99 15.34
C ALA A 227 -7.90 32.88 15.07
N PRO A 228 -8.25 33.27 13.82
CA PRO A 228 -9.47 34.01 13.52
C PRO A 228 -10.78 33.27 13.82
N ILE A 229 -10.75 31.94 14.04
CA ILE A 229 -11.94 31.15 14.44
C ILE A 229 -11.74 30.48 15.82
N MET A 230 -10.50 30.09 16.17
CA MET A 230 -10.18 29.44 17.44
C MET A 230 -8.96 30.11 18.12
N PRO A 231 -9.10 31.35 18.63
CA PRO A 231 -8.00 32.05 19.30
C PRO A 231 -7.59 31.40 20.63
N SER A 232 -8.56 30.82 21.36
CA SER A 232 -8.33 30.10 22.61
C SER A 232 -7.40 28.90 22.42
N TRP A 233 -7.71 28.02 21.46
CA TRP A 233 -6.88 26.88 21.11
C TRP A 233 -5.50 27.32 20.65
N SER A 234 -5.43 28.28 19.71
CA SER A 234 -4.16 28.72 19.11
C SER A 234 -3.16 29.22 20.15
N ASN A 235 -3.61 30.06 21.09
CA ASN A 235 -2.77 30.59 22.16
C ASN A 235 -2.40 29.51 23.19
N SER A 236 -3.36 28.66 23.58
CA SER A 236 -3.13 27.60 24.58
C SER A 236 -2.19 26.53 24.05
N PHE A 237 -2.34 26.14 22.78
CA PHE A 237 -1.51 25.16 22.11
C PHE A 237 -0.05 25.64 21.99
N MET A 238 0.17 26.85 21.47
CA MET A 238 1.53 27.43 21.34
C MET A 238 2.22 27.63 22.70
N LEU A 239 1.47 27.79 23.80
CA LEU A 239 2.01 27.85 25.16
C LEU A 239 2.35 26.45 25.70
N LEU A 240 1.39 25.51 25.65
CA LEU A 240 1.51 24.17 26.23
C LEU A 240 2.46 23.23 25.45
N LYS A 241 2.66 23.49 24.16
CA LYS A 241 3.49 22.66 23.27
C LYS A 241 4.82 23.30 22.85
N ARG A 242 5.22 24.45 23.42
CA ARG A 242 6.47 25.15 23.08
C ARG A 242 7.68 24.20 23.05
N ASP A 243 7.91 23.48 24.14
CA ASP A 243 9.02 22.53 24.28
C ASP A 243 9.04 21.46 23.16
N ASP A 244 7.88 20.90 22.80
CA ASP A 244 7.77 19.87 21.77
C ASP A 244 7.95 20.44 20.35
N ILE A 245 7.57 21.71 20.16
CA ILE A 245 7.75 22.46 18.91
C ILE A 245 9.24 22.81 18.71
N GLU A 246 9.92 23.27 19.77
CA GLU A 246 11.35 23.62 19.75
C GLU A 246 12.26 22.39 19.63
N LYS A 247 11.92 21.28 20.33
CA LYS A 247 12.61 19.99 20.21
C LYS A 247 12.27 19.23 18.92
N GLY A 248 11.26 19.68 18.19
CA GLY A 248 10.81 19.10 16.92
C GLY A 248 10.13 17.73 17.05
N THR A 249 9.63 17.38 18.23
CA THR A 249 9.00 16.07 18.53
C THR A 249 7.53 16.00 18.12
N ILE A 250 6.91 17.12 17.77
CA ILE A 250 5.46 17.24 17.56
C ILE A 250 4.99 16.77 16.18
N ASN A 251 3.94 15.95 16.16
CA ASN A 251 3.42 15.29 14.97
C ASN A 251 2.17 16.00 14.41
N TYR A 252 2.16 16.32 13.12
CA TYR A 252 1.05 17.04 12.46
C TYR A 252 -0.29 16.28 12.52
N LEU A 253 -0.27 14.95 12.65
CA LEU A 253 -1.48 14.14 12.83
C LEU A 253 -2.14 14.40 14.18
N GLU A 254 -1.35 14.43 15.26
CA GLU A 254 -1.81 14.73 16.63
C GLU A 254 -2.35 16.16 16.74
N VAL A 255 -1.68 17.12 16.09
CA VAL A 255 -2.15 18.51 16.05
C VAL A 255 -3.47 18.62 15.29
N GLY A 256 -3.61 17.92 14.16
CA GLY A 256 -4.87 17.86 13.41
C GLY A 256 -6.02 17.23 14.21
N ALA A 257 -5.74 16.18 14.99
CA ALA A 257 -6.73 15.58 15.90
C ALA A 257 -7.15 16.57 17.01
N SER A 258 -6.19 17.14 17.75
CA SER A 258 -6.46 18.11 18.83
C SER A 258 -7.25 19.33 18.33
N LEU A 259 -6.98 19.79 17.10
CA LEU A 259 -7.68 20.89 16.44
C LEU A 259 -9.12 20.52 16.07
N LEU A 260 -9.37 19.27 15.65
CA LEU A 260 -10.70 18.73 15.34
C LEU A 260 -11.54 18.49 16.62
N ASP A 261 -10.92 18.01 17.68
CA ASP A 261 -11.56 17.80 18.99
C ASP A 261 -12.03 19.14 19.57
N HIS A 262 -11.14 20.13 19.65
CA HIS A 262 -11.50 21.48 20.11
C HIS A 262 -12.55 22.14 19.21
N TRP A 263 -12.46 21.96 17.89
CA TRP A 263 -13.51 22.41 16.97
C TRP A 263 -14.87 21.81 17.33
N THR A 264 -14.94 20.49 17.53
CA THR A 264 -16.17 19.78 17.87
C THR A 264 -16.75 20.19 19.23
N MET A 265 -15.89 20.48 20.22
CA MET A 265 -16.32 20.97 21.55
C MET A 265 -16.84 22.41 21.52
N THR A 266 -16.25 23.28 20.70
CA THR A 266 -16.62 24.71 20.63
C THR A 266 -17.70 25.03 19.59
N ASN A 267 -17.83 24.20 18.57
CA ASN A 267 -18.84 24.29 17.52
C ASN A 267 -19.68 22.99 17.48
N PRO A 268 -20.35 22.61 18.59
CA PRO A 268 -21.18 21.42 18.61
C PRO A 268 -22.25 21.56 17.53
N GLN A 269 -22.31 20.60 16.59
CA GLN A 269 -23.35 20.63 15.57
C GLN A 269 -24.71 20.69 16.26
N GLN A 270 -25.54 21.64 15.85
CA GLN A 270 -26.94 21.72 16.28
C GLN A 270 -27.68 20.50 15.74
N SER A 271 -27.59 19.37 16.44
CA SER A 271 -28.47 18.24 16.21
C SER A 271 -29.90 18.78 16.33
N ALA A 272 -30.71 18.62 15.30
CA ALA A 272 -32.09 19.11 15.26
C ALA A 272 -33.02 18.25 16.13
N ARG A 273 -32.60 17.99 17.37
CA ARG A 273 -33.43 17.53 18.47
C ARG A 273 -34.39 18.66 18.81
N ASN A 274 -35.46 18.74 18.03
CA ASN A 274 -36.72 19.34 18.43
C ASN A 274 -37.26 18.53 19.61
N VAL A 275 -36.67 18.72 20.80
CA VAL A 275 -37.23 18.25 22.06
C VAL A 275 -38.45 19.11 22.31
N LYS A 276 -39.58 18.71 21.71
CA LYS A 276 -40.90 19.10 22.21
C LYS A 276 -41.01 18.50 23.60
N ALA A 277 -40.55 19.26 24.59
CA ALA A 277 -40.67 18.92 26.00
C ALA A 277 -42.16 18.95 26.37
N ALA A 278 -42.82 17.81 26.17
CA ALA A 278 -44.16 17.57 26.66
C ALA A 278 -44.07 17.40 28.18
N PHE A 279 -44.09 18.53 28.89
CA PHE A 279 -44.33 18.55 30.33
C PHE A 279 -45.69 17.90 30.59
N PRO A 280 -45.78 16.81 31.37
CA PRO A 280 -47.06 16.19 31.68
C PRO A 280 -47.79 17.04 32.73
N ASN A 281 -48.72 17.90 32.28
CA ASN A 281 -49.64 18.59 33.19
C ASN A 281 -50.49 17.56 33.94
N PHE A 282 -50.32 17.50 35.26
CA PHE A 282 -50.89 16.46 36.10
C PHE A 282 -52.13 16.99 36.84
N HIS A 283 -53.27 17.08 36.15
CA HIS A 283 -54.57 17.35 36.76
C HIS A 283 -55.65 16.41 36.19
N GLY A 284 -56.44 15.82 37.10
CA GLY A 284 -57.52 14.92 36.74
C GLY A 284 -58.86 15.64 36.55
N ALA A 285 -59.68 15.08 35.66
CA ALA A 285 -61.14 15.25 35.63
C ALA A 285 -61.79 14.55 36.87
N PRO A 286 -63.09 14.74 37.21
CA PRO A 286 -64.17 15.25 36.34
C PRO A 286 -65.23 16.20 36.96
N ALA A 287 -65.99 16.89 36.09
CA ALA A 287 -67.45 17.09 36.19
C ALA A 287 -68.01 17.81 34.92
N ASP A 288 -69.23 17.43 34.51
CA ASP A 288 -70.10 18.06 33.48
C ASP A 288 -71.15 18.98 34.16
N PRO A 289 -72.09 19.65 33.44
CA PRO A 289 -71.96 20.45 32.20
C PRO A 289 -72.74 21.80 32.31
N SER A 290 -72.72 22.65 31.28
CA SER A 290 -73.80 23.64 31.02
C SER A 290 -73.77 24.18 29.58
N ASP A 291 -74.95 24.47 29.04
CA ASP A 291 -75.18 24.94 27.66
C ASP A 291 -75.27 26.49 27.52
N GLN A 292 -75.43 26.93 26.25
CA GLN A 292 -76.31 28.01 25.74
C GLN A 292 -75.75 29.27 25.03
N ASP A 293 -76.41 29.53 23.89
CA ASP A 293 -76.83 30.79 23.23
C ASP A 293 -75.86 31.70 22.43
N ASP A 294 -75.66 31.34 21.15
CA ASP A 294 -76.22 32.00 19.91
C ASP A 294 -75.87 33.51 19.58
N PRO A 295 -76.39 34.18 18.50
CA PRO A 295 -75.53 34.50 17.35
C PRO A 295 -75.59 35.96 16.78
N ASP A 296 -75.05 36.14 15.55
CA ASP A 296 -75.27 37.26 14.59
C ASP A 296 -74.67 38.66 14.94
N GLN A 297 -74.43 39.61 14.00
CA GLN A 297 -74.71 39.74 12.55
C GLN A 297 -73.74 40.73 11.83
N GLU A 298 -73.44 40.50 10.55
CA GLU A 298 -73.20 41.46 9.42
C GLU A 298 -72.22 42.68 9.55
N GLU A 299 -71.84 43.46 8.50
CA GLU A 299 -72.28 43.61 7.11
C GLU A 299 -71.12 44.01 6.11
N THR A 300 -71.25 43.60 4.84
CA THR A 300 -70.70 44.06 3.51
C THR A 300 -69.44 44.99 3.35
N LYS A 301 -68.67 45.04 2.23
CA LYS A 301 -69.00 45.04 0.76
C LYS A 301 -67.88 44.53 -0.19
N ASP A 302 -68.32 43.95 -1.31
CA ASP A 302 -67.53 43.63 -2.53
C ASP A 302 -67.42 44.78 -3.55
N ILE A 303 -66.50 44.62 -4.53
CA ILE A 303 -66.58 45.01 -5.98
C ILE A 303 -65.16 44.93 -6.62
N ASN A 304 -64.91 44.40 -7.83
CA ASN A 304 -65.68 43.53 -8.74
C ASN A 304 -64.73 42.87 -9.80
N ASP A 305 -65.12 41.67 -10.28
CA ASP A 305 -64.70 40.81 -11.44
C ASP A 305 -63.38 41.00 -12.25
N GLN A 306 -62.65 39.96 -12.73
CA GLN A 306 -62.96 38.84 -13.69
C GLN A 306 -63.13 39.29 -15.16
N PRO A 307 -63.30 38.40 -16.19
CA PRO A 307 -63.30 36.92 -16.25
C PRO A 307 -62.08 36.38 -17.07
N ARG A 308 -61.94 35.19 -17.70
CA ARG A 308 -62.67 33.89 -17.97
C ARG A 308 -61.57 32.88 -18.45
N GLY A 309 -61.71 31.56 -18.61
CA GLY A 309 -62.79 30.57 -18.37
C GLY A 309 -62.79 29.43 -19.43
N ARG A 310 -63.28 28.22 -19.08
CA ARG A 310 -63.63 27.03 -19.95
C ARG A 310 -62.51 26.16 -20.58
N THR A 311 -62.66 24.85 -20.89
CA THR A 311 -63.45 23.69 -20.32
C THR A 311 -63.05 22.34 -21.00
N SER A 312 -63.12 21.23 -20.25
CA SER A 312 -63.54 19.85 -20.66
C SER A 312 -62.79 19.03 -21.74
N GLY A 313 -62.63 17.71 -21.51
CA GLY A 313 -62.28 16.71 -22.53
C GLY A 313 -62.09 15.27 -22.00
N ARG A 314 -62.74 14.26 -22.61
CA ARG A 314 -62.55 12.80 -22.35
C ARG A 314 -61.75 12.15 -23.51
N GLY A 315 -61.13 10.98 -23.28
CA GLY A 315 -60.36 10.19 -24.29
C GLY A 315 -61.24 9.46 -25.34
N PRO A 316 -60.79 8.39 -26.08
CA PRO A 316 -59.87 7.32 -25.60
C PRO A 316 -59.01 6.49 -26.64
N LYS A 317 -58.21 5.52 -26.11
CA LYS A 317 -57.90 4.13 -26.62
C LYS A 317 -56.91 3.82 -27.80
N ARG A 318 -56.20 2.67 -27.60
CA ARG A 318 -55.42 1.77 -28.53
C ARG A 318 -54.06 2.32 -29.05
N GLY A 319 -53.00 1.51 -29.28
CA GLY A 319 -52.69 0.07 -29.07
C GLY A 319 -51.15 -0.12 -28.90
N SER A 320 -50.58 -1.26 -28.46
CA SER A 320 -50.50 -2.56 -29.17
C SER A 320 -50.01 -3.73 -28.28
N ARG A 321 -49.91 -4.95 -28.85
CA ARG A 321 -49.54 -6.26 -28.25
C ARG A 321 -48.02 -6.56 -28.48
N GLU A 322 -47.35 -7.65 -28.09
CA GLU A 322 -47.72 -8.96 -27.50
C GLU A 322 -46.49 -9.68 -26.88
N GLY A 323 -46.69 -10.74 -26.07
CA GLY A 323 -45.68 -11.75 -25.66
C GLY A 323 -44.81 -11.40 -24.41
N SER A 324 -44.42 -12.33 -23.53
CA SER A 324 -44.70 -13.78 -23.42
C SER A 324 -44.68 -14.23 -21.93
N GLN A 325 -45.11 -15.46 -21.62
CA GLN A 325 -45.61 -15.84 -20.29
C GLN A 325 -44.75 -16.89 -19.52
N ALA A 326 -44.74 -16.76 -18.18
CA ALA A 326 -44.38 -17.74 -17.13
C ALA A 326 -42.92 -18.26 -17.02
N GLY A 327 -42.33 -18.13 -15.81
CA GLY A 327 -40.91 -18.47 -15.57
C GLY A 327 -40.46 -18.78 -14.12
N ARG A 328 -41.36 -19.19 -13.21
CA ARG A 328 -41.12 -19.75 -11.85
C ARG A 328 -40.33 -18.93 -10.79
N ASN A 329 -40.77 -19.08 -9.55
CA ASN A 329 -40.19 -18.47 -8.35
C ASN A 329 -38.75 -18.94 -8.05
N SER A 330 -37.89 -18.03 -7.62
CA SER A 330 -37.01 -18.26 -6.47
C SER A 330 -36.72 -16.95 -5.74
N SER A 331 -36.60 -16.99 -4.41
CA SER A 331 -36.39 -15.81 -3.58
C SER A 331 -34.92 -15.69 -3.17
N SER A 332 -34.32 -14.53 -3.37
CA SER A 332 -33.02 -14.19 -2.78
C SER A 332 -33.07 -12.81 -2.14
N ASN A 333 -33.15 -12.81 -0.80
CA ASN A 333 -33.25 -11.58 -0.03
C ASN A 333 -31.89 -10.87 0.01
N LYS A 334 -31.79 -9.71 -0.63
CA LYS A 334 -30.55 -8.91 -0.77
C LYS A 334 -30.13 -8.27 0.57
N ARG A 335 -29.62 -9.07 1.51
CA ARG A 335 -29.22 -8.59 2.84
C ARG A 335 -27.86 -7.88 2.80
N LYS A 336 -27.93 -6.57 3.01
CA LYS A 336 -26.87 -5.66 3.44
C LYS A 336 -26.06 -6.31 4.58
N ARG A 337 -24.76 -6.56 4.39
CA ARG A 337 -23.89 -7.12 5.44
C ARG A 337 -23.65 -6.05 6.49
N GLN A 338 -24.33 -6.15 7.64
CA GLN A 338 -23.85 -5.52 8.85
C GLN A 338 -22.57 -6.21 9.30
N GLU A 339 -21.64 -5.41 9.80
CA GLU A 339 -20.53 -5.89 10.61
C GLU A 339 -21.10 -6.21 11.99
N SER A 340 -21.05 -7.48 12.38
CA SER A 340 -21.60 -7.98 13.64
C SER A 340 -20.46 -8.47 14.52
N ASP A 341 -20.30 -7.86 15.70
CA ASP A 341 -19.36 -8.29 16.71
C ASP A 341 -19.57 -9.76 17.08
N VAL A 342 -18.52 -10.57 16.87
CA VAL A 342 -18.42 -11.96 17.35
C VAL A 342 -17.01 -12.18 17.90
N GLN A 343 -16.66 -11.46 18.96
CA GLN A 343 -15.49 -11.70 19.82
C GLN A 343 -15.72 -12.96 20.68
N GLY A 344 -16.18 -14.04 20.05
CA GLY A 344 -16.30 -15.38 20.64
C GLY A 344 -14.99 -16.15 20.43
N ILE A 345 -14.35 -16.51 21.54
CA ILE A 345 -13.29 -17.54 21.59
C ILE A 345 -12.08 -17.23 20.68
N ARG A 346 -11.36 -16.16 20.98
CA ARG A 346 -9.94 -15.97 20.57
C ARG A 346 -9.11 -15.47 21.75
N CYS A 347 -7.86 -15.92 21.84
CA CYS A 347 -6.93 -15.45 22.84
C CYS A 347 -6.64 -13.94 22.66
N LYS A 348 -6.90 -13.11 23.69
CA LYS A 348 -6.69 -11.65 23.61
C LYS A 348 -5.24 -11.28 23.26
N ALA A 349 -4.26 -11.98 23.83
CA ALA A 349 -2.85 -11.75 23.54
C ALA A 349 -2.51 -12.15 22.09
N CYS A 350 -2.49 -13.45 21.78
CA CYS A 350 -1.92 -13.97 20.53
C CYS A 350 -2.93 -14.20 19.38
N LEU A 351 -4.18 -13.72 19.51
CA LEU A 351 -5.31 -13.85 18.56
C LEU A 351 -5.74 -15.28 18.16
N ASN A 352 -5.08 -16.32 18.66
CA ASN A 352 -5.35 -17.72 18.29
C ASN A 352 -6.72 -18.18 18.83
N PRO A 353 -7.61 -18.77 18.00
CA PRO A 353 -8.90 -19.32 18.46
C PRO A 353 -8.78 -20.60 19.31
N ALA A 354 -7.64 -21.30 19.28
CA ALA A 354 -7.49 -22.61 19.90
C ALA A 354 -7.34 -22.61 21.43
N HIS A 355 -7.21 -21.44 22.08
CA HIS A 355 -7.08 -21.34 23.53
C HIS A 355 -7.55 -19.98 24.08
N THR A 356 -7.74 -19.91 25.39
CA THR A 356 -8.11 -18.66 26.11
C THR A 356 -6.89 -18.02 26.77
N LEU A 357 -6.98 -16.73 27.14
CA LEU A 357 -5.82 -15.94 27.60
C LEU A 357 -5.02 -16.62 28.73
N HIS A 358 -5.69 -17.23 29.71
CA HIS A 358 -5.04 -17.87 30.86
C HIS A 358 -4.22 -19.14 30.52
N GLN A 359 -4.33 -19.63 29.27
CA GLN A 359 -3.62 -20.78 28.70
C GLN A 359 -2.57 -20.36 27.65
N CYS A 360 -2.37 -19.06 27.43
CA CYS A 360 -1.51 -18.57 26.36
C CYS A 360 -0.02 -18.64 26.74
N TYR A 361 0.73 -19.57 26.14
CA TYR A 361 2.17 -19.71 26.35
C TYR A 361 3.00 -18.48 25.93
N TYR A 362 2.47 -17.61 25.07
CA TYR A 362 3.12 -16.34 24.70
C TYR A 362 2.97 -15.26 25.78
N ALA A 363 1.90 -15.29 26.59
CA ALA A 363 1.69 -14.36 27.71
C ALA A 363 2.18 -14.94 29.05
N PHE A 364 2.16 -16.27 29.18
CA PHE A 364 2.54 -17.02 30.38
C PHE A 364 3.62 -18.05 30.02
N ALA A 365 4.86 -17.58 29.81
CA ALA A 365 5.99 -18.43 29.44
C ALA A 365 6.27 -19.54 30.47
N ASN A 366 5.94 -19.30 31.75
CA ASN A 366 6.02 -20.30 32.83
C ASN A 366 5.00 -21.47 32.71
N LYS A 367 4.05 -21.41 31.75
CA LYS A 367 3.14 -22.50 31.41
C LYS A 367 3.53 -23.22 30.11
N ALA A 368 4.56 -22.77 29.42
CA ALA A 368 5.00 -23.38 28.17
C ALA A 368 5.69 -24.74 28.44
N PRO A 369 5.34 -25.83 27.73
CA PRO A 369 6.12 -27.06 27.73
C PRO A 369 7.56 -26.81 27.26
N ALA A 370 8.53 -27.59 27.75
CA ALA A 370 9.95 -27.41 27.43
C ALA A 370 10.29 -27.48 25.92
N GLU A 371 9.43 -28.14 25.12
CA GLU A 371 9.57 -28.25 23.66
C GLU A 371 8.93 -27.09 22.88
N PHE A 372 8.24 -26.15 23.56
CA PHE A 372 7.52 -25.06 22.92
C PHE A 372 8.48 -24.04 22.28
N LYS A 373 8.44 -23.95 20.95
CA LYS A 373 9.22 -22.97 20.18
C LYS A 373 8.33 -21.76 19.84
N PRO A 374 8.52 -20.59 20.50
CA PRO A 374 7.69 -19.42 20.24
C PRO A 374 7.97 -18.83 18.85
N ASN A 375 6.91 -18.54 18.10
CA ASN A 375 7.01 -17.81 16.84
C ASN A 375 7.35 -16.34 17.13
N ARG A 376 8.46 -15.84 16.56
CA ARG A 376 8.94 -14.45 16.74
C ARG A 376 7.86 -13.40 16.43
N GLY A 377 7.11 -13.56 15.34
CA GLY A 377 6.08 -12.59 14.94
C GLY A 377 4.88 -12.55 15.90
N VAL A 378 4.53 -13.70 16.49
CA VAL A 378 3.48 -13.79 17.52
C VAL A 378 3.98 -13.25 18.86
N SER A 379 5.26 -13.44 19.16
CA SER A 379 5.90 -12.92 20.37
C SER A 379 5.94 -11.39 20.34
N ALA A 380 6.33 -10.78 19.20
CA ALA A 380 6.32 -9.33 19.02
C ALA A 380 4.90 -8.76 19.19
N LEU A 381 3.90 -9.32 18.47
CA LEU A 381 2.49 -8.93 18.61
C LEU A 381 1.97 -8.99 20.06
N VAL A 382 2.45 -9.95 20.86
CA VAL A 382 2.08 -10.06 22.29
C VAL A 382 2.84 -9.04 23.15
N GLN A 383 4.11 -8.77 22.86
CA GLN A 383 4.89 -7.74 23.55
C GLN A 383 4.36 -6.33 23.28
N ASP A 384 4.08 -5.99 22.02
CA ASP A 384 3.48 -4.70 21.62
C ASP A 384 2.17 -4.43 22.36
N ARG A 385 1.35 -5.47 22.54
CA ARG A 385 0.07 -5.40 23.28
C ARG A 385 0.25 -5.26 24.78
N ILE A 386 1.18 -6.00 25.38
CA ILE A 386 1.52 -5.88 26.81
C ILE A 386 2.16 -4.51 27.12
N ALA A 387 2.70 -3.81 26.11
CA ALA A 387 3.17 -2.44 26.20
C ALA A 387 2.11 -1.37 25.82
N SER A 388 0.88 -1.78 25.48
CA SER A 388 -0.23 -0.90 25.07
C SER A 388 -1.46 -0.95 25.99
N ASP A 389 -1.49 -1.89 26.95
CA ASP A 389 -2.47 -2.02 28.05
C ASP A 389 -1.84 -1.52 29.38
#